data_AF-A0A4R1HH47-F1
#
_entry.id   AF-A0A4R1HH47-F1
#
_cell.length_a   1.000
_cell.length_b   1.000
_cell.length_c   1.000
_cell.angle_alpha   90.00
_cell.angle_beta   90.00
_cell.angle_gamma   90.00
#
_symmetry.space_group_name_H-M   'P 1'
#
loop_
_entity.id
_entity.type
_entity.pdbx_description
1 polymer ?
#
loop_
_entity_poly.entity_id
_entity_poly.type
_entity_poly.pdbx_seq_one_letter_code
_entity_poly.pdbx_strand_id
1 'polypeptide(L)'
;MTCRPGFSTFAGRVALARQSVLSGASADAFDACFKMFDGEMVAAALMRAAEKDAALADAMPKYFDMELLQEIHARHASTDLEAAAAAIRRKEAAQSRARAKRWELEGDGQAALF
;
A
#
# COMPACT_ATOMS: atom_id res chain seq x y z
N MET A 1 -4.55 16.41 7.74
CA MET A 1 -4.26 15.63 6.50
C MET A 1 -5.59 15.19 5.90
N THR A 2 -6.06 15.88 4.87
CA THR A 2 -7.31 15.53 4.18
C THR A 2 -7.00 14.44 3.15
N CYS A 3 -7.54 13.25 3.35
CA CYS A 3 -7.44 12.16 2.37
C CYS A 3 -8.08 12.62 1.06
N ARG A 4 -7.27 12.82 0.02
CA ARG A 4 -7.75 13.20 -1.31
C ARG A 4 -8.74 12.11 -1.79
N PRO A 5 -9.93 12.43 -2.32
CA PRO A 5 -11.03 11.47 -2.51
C PRO A 5 -10.70 10.23 -3.38
N GLY A 6 -9.64 10.28 -4.19
CA GLY A 6 -9.17 9.15 -4.99
C GLY A 6 -8.20 8.19 -4.29
N PHE A 7 -7.67 8.51 -3.11
CA PHE A 7 -6.65 7.70 -2.42
C PHE A 7 -7.19 6.38 -1.82
N SER A 8 -8.50 6.28 -1.59
CA SER A 8 -9.12 5.10 -0.96
C SER A 8 -9.21 3.89 -1.90
N THR A 9 -9.20 4.09 -3.23
CA THR A 9 -9.27 3.00 -4.21
C THR A 9 -7.89 2.46 -4.58
N PHE A 10 -7.82 1.19 -4.99
CA PHE A 10 -6.55 0.57 -5.40
C PHE A 10 -5.97 1.28 -6.63
N ALA A 11 -6.79 1.51 -7.66
CA ALA A 11 -6.41 2.24 -8.85
C ALA A 11 -5.90 3.66 -8.53
N GLY A 12 -6.53 4.36 -7.60
CA GLY A 12 -6.10 5.69 -7.20
C GLY A 12 -4.76 5.71 -6.46
N ARG A 13 -4.45 4.69 -5.65
CA ARG A 13 -3.12 4.52 -5.05
C ARG A 13 -2.05 4.22 -6.09
N VAL A 14 -2.33 3.35 -7.06
CA VAL A 14 -1.40 3.07 -8.17
C VAL A 14 -1.16 4.33 -9.00
N ALA A 15 -2.20 5.10 -9.31
CA ALA A 15 -2.08 6.35 -10.05
C ALA A 15 -1.25 7.40 -9.28
N LEU A 16 -1.48 7.55 -7.97
CA LEU A 16 -0.70 8.44 -7.12
C LEU A 16 0.77 8.01 -7.08
N ALA A 17 1.03 6.72 -6.89
CA ALA A 17 2.38 6.18 -6.87
C ALA A 17 3.10 6.45 -8.20
N ARG A 18 2.46 6.17 -9.34
CA ARG A 18 3.00 6.47 -10.68
C ARG A 18 3.30 7.96 -10.83
N GLN A 19 2.37 8.82 -10.44
CA GLN A 19 2.56 10.27 -10.49
C GLN A 19 3.79 10.70 -9.67
N SER A 20 3.92 10.19 -8.44
CA SER A 20 5.04 10.52 -7.56
C SER A 20 6.40 10.11 -8.13
N VAL A 21 6.49 8.93 -8.76
CA VAL A 21 7.72 8.49 -9.44
C VAL A 21 8.09 9.43 -10.58
N LEU A 22 7.10 9.77 -11.42
CA LEU A 22 7.32 10.59 -12.61
C LEU A 22 7.59 12.06 -12.28
N SER A 23 6.93 12.62 -11.26
CA SER A 23 7.11 14.01 -10.84
C SER A 23 8.33 14.22 -9.94
N GLY A 24 8.96 13.13 -9.50
CA GLY A 24 10.00 13.13 -8.47
C GLY A 24 9.56 13.71 -7.13
N ALA A 25 8.35 13.35 -6.70
CA ALA A 25 7.86 13.73 -5.38
C ALA A 25 8.71 13.09 -4.27
N SER A 26 8.77 13.73 -3.09
CA SER A 26 9.49 13.19 -1.94
C SER A 26 8.89 11.85 -1.48
N ALA A 27 9.73 11.01 -0.88
CA ALA A 27 9.34 9.68 -0.37
C ALA A 27 8.13 9.72 0.59
N ASP A 28 7.89 10.84 1.28
CA ASP A 28 6.74 11.03 2.17
C ASP A 28 5.38 10.87 1.47
N ALA A 29 5.30 11.26 0.18
CA ALA A 29 4.08 11.07 -0.62
C ALA A 29 3.83 9.59 -0.93
N PHE A 30 4.90 8.81 -0.98
CA PHE A 30 4.88 7.37 -1.20
C PHE A 30 4.51 6.58 0.05
N ASP A 31 5.00 7.01 1.21
CA ASP A 31 4.69 6.42 2.52
C ASP A 31 3.20 6.36 2.81
N ALA A 32 2.43 7.34 2.32
CA ALA A 32 0.97 7.32 2.43
C ALA A 32 0.36 6.07 1.76
N CYS A 33 0.85 5.65 0.60
CA CYS A 33 0.38 4.44 -0.08
C CYS A 33 0.76 3.17 0.69
N PHE A 34 1.95 3.11 1.29
CA PHE A 34 2.39 1.96 2.10
C PHE A 34 1.64 1.83 3.44
N LYS A 35 1.13 2.94 3.99
CA LYS A 35 0.27 2.94 5.19
C LYS A 35 -1.07 2.22 5.01
N MET A 36 -1.44 1.83 3.78
CA MET A 36 -2.67 1.10 3.48
C MET A 36 -2.50 -0.42 3.44
N PHE A 37 -1.35 -0.94 3.91
CA PHE A 37 -1.02 -2.36 4.04
C PHE A 37 -0.95 -3.15 2.73
N ASP A 38 -1.16 -2.51 1.58
CA ASP A 38 -1.17 -3.14 0.25
C ASP A 38 -0.03 -2.67 -0.67
N GLY A 39 1.05 -2.16 -0.08
CA GLY A 39 2.21 -1.63 -0.81
C GLY A 39 2.85 -2.62 -1.78
N GLU A 40 2.90 -3.91 -1.44
CA GLU A 40 3.41 -4.96 -2.34
C GLU A 40 2.54 -5.10 -3.61
N MET A 41 1.22 -4.97 -3.48
CA MET A 41 0.30 -5.02 -4.65
C MET A 41 0.46 -3.78 -5.52
N VAL A 42 0.67 -2.61 -4.90
CA VAL A 42 0.92 -1.36 -5.62
C VAL A 42 2.27 -1.43 -6.37
N ALA A 43 3.30 -1.98 -5.75
CA ALA A 43 4.61 -2.20 -6.36
C ALA A 43 4.52 -3.15 -7.58
N ALA A 44 3.81 -4.28 -7.45
CA ALA A 44 3.56 -5.18 -8.57
C ALA A 44 2.80 -4.50 -9.71
N ALA A 45 1.82 -3.65 -9.39
CA ALA A 45 1.06 -2.88 -10.38
C ALA A 45 1.91 -1.82 -11.09
N LEU A 46 2.84 -1.17 -10.38
CA LEU A 46 3.79 -0.23 -10.98
C LEU A 46 4.71 -0.93 -11.98
N MET A 47 5.23 -2.12 -11.65
CA MET A 47 6.05 -2.91 -12.58
C MET A 47 5.28 -3.28 -13.85
N ARG A 48 4.02 -3.75 -13.72
CA ARG A 48 3.14 -4.01 -14.88
C ARG A 48 2.89 -2.77 -15.73
N ALA A 49 2.84 -1.58 -15.11
CA ALA A 49 2.67 -0.33 -15.83
C ALA A 49 3.96 0.09 -16.55
N ALA A 50 5.12 -0.13 -15.93
CA ALA A 50 6.44 0.20 -16.48
C ALA A 50 6.78 -0.63 -17.73
N GLU A 51 6.30 -1.86 -17.83
CA GLU A 51 6.39 -2.67 -19.06
C GLU A 51 5.83 -1.97 -20.31
N LYS A 52 4.90 -1.03 -20.10
CA LYS A 52 4.20 -0.30 -21.17
C LYS A 52 4.55 1.19 -21.20
N ASP A 53 5.37 1.66 -20.26
CA ASP A 53 5.72 3.07 -20.08
C ASP A 53 7.22 3.19 -19.77
N ALA A 54 8.00 3.50 -20.80
CA ALA A 54 9.44 3.66 -20.71
C ALA A 54 9.85 4.80 -19.75
N ALA A 55 9.09 5.90 -19.70
CA ALA A 55 9.41 7.00 -18.79
C ALA A 55 9.24 6.59 -17.32
N LEU A 56 8.25 5.74 -17.04
CA LEU A 56 8.09 5.15 -15.71
C LEU A 56 9.23 4.17 -15.42
N ALA A 57 9.55 3.27 -16.36
CA ALA A 57 10.63 2.31 -16.20
C ALA A 57 11.99 2.98 -15.91
N ASP A 58 12.31 4.07 -16.59
CA ASP A 58 13.55 4.83 -16.40
C ASP A 58 13.59 5.59 -15.07
N ALA A 59 12.43 5.98 -14.54
CA ALA A 59 12.33 6.73 -13.30
C ALA A 59 12.36 5.83 -12.05
N MET A 60 11.86 4.60 -12.15
CA MET A 60 11.72 3.67 -11.02
C MET A 60 13.02 3.36 -10.26
N PRO A 61 14.20 3.14 -10.90
CA PRO A 61 15.44 2.83 -10.18
C PRO A 61 15.91 3.91 -9.19
N LYS A 62 15.38 5.14 -9.30
CA LYS A 62 15.70 6.23 -8.36
C LYS A 62 15.01 6.09 -7.01
N TYR A 63 13.90 5.36 -6.96
CA TYR A 63 13.02 5.29 -5.79
C TYR A 63 12.90 3.89 -5.21
N PHE A 64 13.26 2.86 -5.97
CA PHE A 64 13.05 1.48 -5.58
C PHE A 64 14.28 0.62 -5.82
N ASP A 65 14.40 -0.40 -4.98
CA ASP A 65 15.22 -1.57 -5.26
C ASP A 65 14.57 -2.36 -6.41
N MET A 66 15.24 -2.37 -7.57
CA MET A 66 14.71 -3.01 -8.76
C MET A 66 14.73 -4.54 -8.68
N GLU A 67 15.65 -5.13 -7.92
CA GLU A 67 15.71 -6.58 -7.73
C GLU A 67 14.49 -7.03 -6.91
N LEU A 68 14.23 -6.34 -5.79
CA LEU A 68 13.06 -6.58 -4.96
C LEU A 68 11.75 -6.39 -5.76
N LEU A 69 11.67 -5.35 -6.60
CA LEU A 69 10.49 -5.11 -7.43
C LEU A 69 10.26 -6.21 -8.47
N GLN A 70 11.33 -6.73 -9.07
CA GLN A 70 11.24 -7.85 -10.00
C GLN A 70 10.76 -9.12 -9.30
N GLU A 71 11.25 -9.41 -8.09
CA GLU A 71 10.77 -10.53 -7.28
C GLU A 71 9.29 -10.40 -6.92
N ILE A 72 8.87 -9.22 -6.45
CA ILE A 72 7.47 -8.91 -6.12
C ILE A 72 6.60 -9.08 -7.37
N HIS A 73 7.03 -8.53 -8.50
CA HIS A 73 6.31 -8.62 -9.75
C HIS A 73 6.15 -10.09 -10.21
N ALA A 74 7.23 -10.88 -10.16
CA ALA A 74 7.19 -12.29 -10.51
C ALA A 74 6.26 -13.09 -9.60
N ARG A 75 6.32 -12.87 -8.28
CA ARG A 75 5.47 -13.52 -7.28
C ARG A 75 3.98 -13.27 -7.54
N HIS A 76 3.64 -12.11 -8.09
CA HIS A 76 2.25 -11.71 -8.35
C HIS A 76 1.89 -11.68 -9.83
N ALA A 77 2.66 -12.30 -10.72
CA ALA A 77 2.44 -12.21 -12.17
C ALA A 77 1.02 -12.61 -12.60
N SER A 78 0.44 -13.63 -11.96
CA SER A 78 -0.92 -14.12 -12.24
C SER A 78 -1.98 -13.68 -11.22
N THR A 79 -1.63 -12.80 -10.29
CA THR A 79 -2.53 -12.37 -9.22
C THR A 79 -3.46 -11.25 -9.69
N ASP A 80 -4.73 -11.31 -9.32
CA ASP A 80 -5.62 -10.15 -9.29
C ASP A 80 -5.22 -9.24 -8.13
N LEU A 81 -4.42 -8.23 -8.45
CA LEU A 81 -3.82 -7.32 -7.47
C LEU A 81 -4.87 -6.50 -6.70
N GLU A 82 -5.98 -6.14 -7.35
CA GLU A 82 -7.03 -5.35 -6.70
C GLU A 82 -7.79 -6.21 -5.68
N ALA A 83 -8.15 -7.44 -6.06
CA ALA A 83 -8.78 -8.39 -5.16
C ALA A 83 -7.87 -8.76 -3.97
N ALA A 84 -6.58 -9.00 -4.25
CA ALA A 84 -5.58 -9.29 -3.23
C ALA A 84 -5.39 -8.12 -2.25
N ALA A 85 -5.25 -6.90 -2.77
CA ALA A 85 -5.16 -5.68 -1.97
C ALA A 85 -6.41 -5.50 -1.10
N ALA A 86 -7.60 -5.72 -1.66
CA ALA A 86 -8.85 -5.65 -0.90
C ALA A 86 -8.93 -6.71 0.21
N ALA A 87 -8.44 -7.93 -0.04
CA ALA A 87 -8.39 -8.98 0.97
C ALA A 87 -7.46 -8.63 2.14
N ILE A 88 -6.27 -8.08 1.85
CA ILE A 88 -5.33 -7.61 2.88
C ILE A 88 -5.98 -6.53 3.74
N ARG A 89 -6.58 -5.50 3.12
CA ARG A 89 -7.25 -4.42 3.87
C ARG A 89 -8.39 -4.93 4.75
N ARG A 90 -9.19 -5.90 4.27
CA ARG A 90 -10.25 -6.51 5.09
C ARG A 90 -9.67 -7.25 6.30
N LYS A 91 -8.57 -7.98 6.12
CA LYS A 91 -7.89 -8.71 7.19
C LYS A 91 -7.34 -7.75 8.25
N GLU A 92 -6.63 -6.70 7.85
CA GLU A 92 -6.06 -5.70 8.76
C GLU A 92 -7.14 -4.91 9.52
N ALA A 93 -8.24 -4.54 8.84
CA ALA A 93 -9.38 -3.92 9.50
C ALA A 93 -10.02 -4.85 10.54
N ALA A 94 -10.14 -6.14 10.24
CA ALA A 94 -10.67 -7.13 11.18
C ALA A 94 -9.74 -7.30 12.39
N GLN A 95 -8.41 -7.36 12.18
CA GLN A 95 -7.43 -7.45 13.25
C GLN A 95 -7.41 -6.20 14.13
N SER A 96 -7.48 -5.01 13.52
CA SER A 96 -7.54 -3.74 14.25
C SER A 96 -8.78 -3.67 15.14
N ARG A 97 -9.95 -4.09 14.63
CA ARG A 97 -11.19 -4.20 15.42
C ARG A 97 -11.07 -5.22 16.54
N ALA A 98 -10.48 -6.38 16.27
CA ALA A 98 -10.27 -7.41 17.29
C ALA A 98 -9.33 -6.91 18.40
N ARG A 99 -8.26 -6.19 18.05
CA ARG A 99 -7.33 -5.58 19.01
C ARG A 99 -7.99 -4.48 19.82
N ALA A 100 -8.80 -3.62 19.20
CA ALA A 100 -9.57 -2.59 19.90
C ALA A 100 -10.56 -3.21 20.89
N LYS A 101 -11.32 -4.22 20.47
CA LYS A 101 -12.24 -4.97 21.34
C LYS A 101 -11.50 -5.66 22.50
N ARG A 102 -10.31 -6.22 22.24
CA ARG A 102 -9.46 -6.77 23.30
C ARG A 102 -9.01 -5.70 24.30
N TRP A 103 -8.60 -4.53 23.82
CA TRP A 103 -8.24 -3.40 24.68
C TRP A 103 -9.43 -2.92 25.53
N GLU A 104 -10.65 -2.89 24.98
CA GLU A 104 -11.86 -2.56 25.76
C GLU A 104 -12.10 -3.62 26.85
N LEU A 105 -12.03 -4.91 26.53
CA LEU A 105 -12.21 -6.00 27.49
C LEU A 105 -11.10 -6.09 28.54
N GLU A 106 -9.86 -5.78 28.19
CA GLU A 106 -8.69 -5.79 29.09
C GLU A 106 -8.60 -4.48 29.90
N GLY A 107 -9.06 -3.36 29.35
CA GLY A 107 -9.06 -2.02 29.95
C GLY A 107 -10.12 -1.82 31.03
N ASP A 108 -11.26 -2.51 30.93
CA ASP A 108 -12.29 -2.54 31.99
C ASP A 108 -11.82 -3.25 33.28
N GLY A 109 -10.67 -3.94 33.26
CA GLY A 109 -10.04 -4.56 34.43
C GLY A 109 -9.05 -3.67 35.18
N GLN A 110 -8.70 -2.48 34.66
CA GLN A 110 -7.64 -1.62 35.19
C GLN A 110 -8.13 -0.29 35.76
N ALA A 111 -9.45 -0.13 35.95
CA ALA A 111 -10.07 1.01 36.62
C ALA A 111 -10.45 0.73 38.10
N ALA A 112 -9.93 -0.34 38.71
CA ALA A 112 -10.27 -0.76 40.08
C ALA A 112 -9.07 -0.85 41.04
N LEU A 113 -8.00 -0.09 40.78
CA LEU A 113 -6.90 0.10 41.73
C LEU A 113 -6.38 1.52 41.60
N PHE A 114 -7.03 2.49 42.26
CA PHE A 114 -6.44 3.63 42.98
C PHE A 114 -7.54 4.36 43.74
#